data_AF-A0A938CMM4-F1
#
_entry.id   AF-A0A938CMM4-F1
#
_cell.length_a   1.000
_cell.length_b   1.000
_cell.length_c   1.000
_cell.angle_alpha   90.00
_cell.angle_beta   90.00
_cell.angle_gamma   90.00
#
_symmetry.space_group_name_H-M   'P 1'
#
loop_
_entity.id
_entity.type
_entity.pdbx_description
1 polymer ?
#
loop_
_entity_poly.entity_id
_entity_poly.type
_entity_poly.pdbx_seq_one_letter_code
_entity_poly.pdbx_strand_id
1 'polypeptide(L)'
;MRDPRPPSRHDQSIAAAHGAALLAAVIVAAGIARPAGAADPLARFESPPPDPRYHALPRPLEYGTPLTSTAGPQAAIVHGEAADWTRAAATEVQQVVREWCGAELPLVSDRVVTSEETWLLSDAYRSTPLIVLGNCRDNRVLHALGTRYLACSNHLWPGGDRYLVRTVFEPFAAHVNFVCLEASTP
;
A
#
# COMPACT_ATOMS: atom_id res chain seq x y z
N MET A 1 27.66 30.66 1.49
CA MET A 1 27.31 29.36 2.07
C MET A 1 26.35 29.64 3.22
N ARG A 2 25.04 29.55 3.00
CA ARG A 2 24.02 29.79 4.05
C ARG A 2 23.74 28.46 4.73
N ASP A 3 23.89 28.46 6.05
CA ASP A 3 23.60 27.34 6.94
C ASP A 3 22.10 26.95 6.82
N PRO A 4 21.74 25.67 6.66
CA PRO A 4 20.33 25.27 6.64
C PRO A 4 19.69 25.56 8.00
N ARG A 5 18.62 26.35 7.97
CA ARG A 5 17.88 26.74 9.17
C ARG A 5 17.22 25.49 9.77
N PRO A 6 17.35 25.22 11.08
CA PRO A 6 16.72 24.06 11.69
C PRO A 6 15.19 24.14 11.56
N PRO A 7 14.50 23.00 11.33
CA PRO A 7 13.06 22.97 11.11
C PRO A 7 12.31 23.50 12.33
N SER A 8 11.27 24.30 12.09
CA SER A 8 10.50 24.95 13.14
C SER A 8 9.67 23.94 13.93
N ARG A 9 9.26 24.29 15.16
CA ARG A 9 8.33 23.47 15.95
C ARG A 9 6.99 23.23 15.24
N HIS A 10 6.60 24.11 14.31
CA HIS A 10 5.42 23.91 13.47
C HIS A 10 5.62 22.82 12.42
N ASP A 11 6.81 22.75 11.80
CA ASP A 11 7.15 21.70 10.83
C ASP A 11 7.18 20.31 11.47
N GLN A 12 7.67 20.24 12.71
CA GLN A 12 7.70 18.99 13.50
C GLN A 12 6.29 18.51 13.91
N SER A 13 5.36 19.44 14.16
CA SER A 13 3.97 19.13 14.48
C SER A 13 3.17 18.62 13.28
N ILE A 14 3.48 19.11 12.07
CA ILE A 14 2.83 18.67 10.83
C ILE A 14 3.35 17.28 10.42
N ALA A 15 4.67 17.05 10.52
CA ALA A 15 5.27 15.74 10.26
C ALA A 15 4.71 14.63 11.19
N ALA A 16 4.54 14.92 12.48
CA ALA A 16 3.96 13.98 13.44
C ALA A 16 2.46 13.68 13.16
N ALA A 17 1.70 14.69 12.74
CA ALA A 17 0.29 14.51 12.35
C ALA A 17 0.14 13.73 11.03
N HIS A 18 1.05 13.95 10.07
CA HIS A 18 1.11 13.21 8.82
C HIS A 18 1.49 11.74 9.05
N GLY A 19 2.46 11.45 9.92
CA GLY A 19 2.85 10.09 10.29
C GLY A 19 1.71 9.29 10.97
N ALA A 20 0.96 9.91 11.88
CA ALA A 20 -0.19 9.27 12.53
C ALA A 20 -1.38 9.03 11.56
N ALA A 21 -1.62 9.94 10.61
CA ALA A 21 -2.63 9.78 9.58
C ALA A 21 -2.25 8.68 8.57
N LEU A 22 -0.98 8.63 8.18
CA LEU A 22 -0.41 7.58 7.31
C LEU A 22 -0.51 6.21 8.00
N LEU A 23 -0.22 6.14 9.29
CA LEU A 23 -0.38 4.93 10.10
C LEU A 23 -1.83 4.45 10.16
N ALA A 24 -2.76 5.35 10.49
CA ALA A 24 -4.18 5.01 10.56
C ALA A 24 -4.71 4.55 9.19
N ALA A 25 -4.27 5.18 8.11
CA ALA A 25 -4.67 4.81 6.76
C ALA A 25 -4.08 3.45 6.34
N VAL A 26 -2.82 3.15 6.67
CA VAL A 26 -2.19 1.85 6.43
C VAL A 26 -2.87 0.75 7.27
N ILE A 27 -3.17 1.00 8.55
CA ILE A 27 -3.87 0.02 9.41
C ILE A 27 -5.26 -0.28 8.86
N VAL A 28 -6.03 0.74 8.49
CA VAL A 28 -7.40 0.58 7.98
C VAL A 28 -7.39 -0.10 6.62
N ALA A 29 -6.46 0.25 5.72
CA ALA A 29 -6.39 -0.32 4.38
C ALA A 29 -5.82 -1.75 4.36
N ALA A 30 -4.84 -2.05 5.22
CA ALA A 30 -4.27 -3.38 5.29
C ALA A 30 -5.18 -4.39 6.00
N GLY A 31 -6.33 -3.97 6.55
CA GLY A 31 -7.28 -4.88 7.21
C GLY A 31 -6.63 -5.70 8.35
N ILE A 32 -5.57 -5.16 8.96
CA ILE A 32 -4.72 -5.92 9.88
C ILE A 32 -5.51 -6.20 11.14
N ALA A 33 -5.46 -7.46 11.56
CA ALA A 33 -6.26 -8.03 12.61
C ALA A 33 -6.32 -7.14 13.87
N ARG A 34 -7.52 -6.59 14.00
CA ARG A 34 -8.24 -6.17 15.19
C ARG A 34 -7.91 -7.01 16.45
N PRO A 35 -7.86 -6.42 17.67
CA PRO A 35 -7.87 -7.21 18.90
C PRO A 35 -9.12 -8.10 18.95
N ALA A 36 -8.93 -9.35 19.37
CA ALA A 36 -10.01 -10.33 19.46
C ALA A 36 -11.20 -9.78 20.28
N GLY A 37 -12.39 -9.72 19.68
CA GLY A 37 -13.64 -9.48 20.40
C GLY A 37 -14.44 -8.22 20.06
N ALA A 38 -14.03 -7.40 19.10
CA ALA A 38 -14.85 -6.26 18.68
C ALA A 38 -15.65 -6.59 17.38
N ALA A 39 -16.91 -6.12 17.28
CA ALA A 39 -17.85 -6.43 16.20
C ALA A 39 -17.50 -5.79 14.85
N ASP A 40 -17.48 -6.58 13.77
CA ASP A 40 -17.10 -6.17 12.40
C ASP A 40 -17.98 -5.04 11.83
N PRO A 41 -17.45 -3.81 11.63
CA PRO A 41 -18.19 -2.74 10.98
C PRO A 41 -18.36 -2.97 9.46
N LEU A 42 -17.62 -3.90 8.84
CA LEU A 42 -17.72 -4.27 7.41
C LEU A 42 -18.65 -5.46 7.16
N ALA A 43 -19.16 -6.12 8.21
CA ALA A 43 -20.19 -7.17 8.10
C ALA A 43 -21.52 -6.70 7.51
N ARG A 44 -21.63 -5.44 7.08
CA ARG A 44 -22.82 -4.84 6.46
C ARG A 44 -22.84 -4.90 4.94
N PHE A 45 -21.78 -5.36 4.28
CA PHE A 45 -21.86 -5.64 2.85
C PHE A 45 -22.34 -7.08 2.65
N GLU A 46 -23.65 -7.29 2.74
CA GLU A 46 -24.25 -8.51 2.21
C GLU A 46 -24.00 -8.55 0.70
N SER A 47 -23.33 -9.59 0.22
CA SER A 47 -23.21 -9.85 -1.21
C SER A 47 -24.61 -9.92 -1.83
N PRO A 48 -24.84 -9.31 -3.01
CA PRO A 48 -26.12 -9.45 -3.70
C PRO A 48 -26.43 -10.93 -3.95
N PRO A 49 -27.71 -11.33 -3.96
CA PRO A 49 -28.09 -12.72 -4.18
C PRO A 49 -27.53 -13.22 -5.53
N PRO A 50 -27.01 -14.46 -5.57
CA PRO A 50 -26.40 -15.00 -6.78
C PRO A 50 -27.42 -15.09 -7.93
N ASP A 51 -26.98 -14.79 -9.16
CA ASP A 51 -27.80 -15.03 -10.36
C ASP A 51 -28.01 -16.55 -10.51
N PRO A 52 -29.26 -17.03 -10.56
CA PRO A 52 -29.56 -18.46 -10.59
C PRO A 52 -29.05 -19.17 -11.85
N ARG A 53 -28.65 -18.44 -12.90
CA ARG A 53 -28.04 -18.98 -14.12
C ARG A 53 -26.53 -19.25 -13.98
N TYR A 54 -25.90 -18.74 -12.93
CA TYR A 54 -24.47 -18.92 -12.67
C TYR A 54 -24.27 -19.86 -11.48
N HIS A 55 -23.99 -21.14 -11.78
CA HIS A 55 -23.60 -22.14 -10.78
C HIS A 55 -22.12 -22.04 -10.39
N ALA A 56 -21.56 -20.84 -10.33
CA ALA A 56 -20.27 -20.63 -9.69
C ALA A 56 -20.52 -20.45 -8.19
N LEU A 57 -19.92 -21.31 -7.35
CA LEU A 57 -19.90 -21.05 -5.93
C LEU A 57 -19.24 -19.68 -5.70
N PRO A 58 -19.84 -18.76 -4.91
CA PRO A 58 -19.19 -17.50 -4.60
C PRO A 58 -17.83 -17.81 -3.97
N ARG A 59 -16.75 -17.44 -4.66
CA ARG A 59 -15.41 -17.60 -4.12
C ARG A 59 -15.25 -16.57 -3.00
N PRO A 60 -14.93 -16.99 -1.76
CA PRO A 60 -14.69 -16.05 -0.68
C PRO A 60 -13.49 -15.16 -1.04
N LEU A 61 -13.65 -13.84 -0.89
CA LEU A 61 -12.56 -12.89 -1.04
C LEU A 61 -11.88 -12.70 0.32
N GLU A 62 -10.55 -12.77 0.33
CA GLU A 62 -9.77 -12.42 1.52
C GLU A 62 -9.58 -10.90 1.55
N TYR A 63 -10.18 -10.25 2.55
CA TYR A 63 -10.11 -8.79 2.68
C TYR A 63 -8.88 -8.29 3.46
N GLY A 64 -8.17 -9.21 4.14
CA GLY A 64 -6.98 -8.88 4.91
C GLY A 64 -5.73 -8.76 4.05
N THR A 65 -4.83 -7.87 4.42
CA THR A 65 -3.48 -7.79 3.86
C THR A 65 -2.48 -8.17 4.97
N PRO A 66 -2.07 -9.43 5.08
CA PRO A 66 -1.19 -9.86 6.16
C PRO A 66 0.17 -9.19 6.03
N LEU A 67 0.55 -8.35 6.99
CA LEU A 67 1.87 -7.72 7.01
C LEU A 67 2.93 -8.63 7.64
N THR A 68 2.57 -9.34 8.71
CA THR A 68 3.49 -10.14 9.52
C THR A 68 2.82 -11.42 10.00
N SER A 69 3.61 -12.47 10.21
CA SER A 69 3.19 -13.71 10.87
C SER A 69 4.21 -14.10 11.96
N THR A 70 3.96 -15.20 12.68
CA THR A 70 4.95 -15.79 13.60
C THR A 70 6.22 -16.26 12.89
N ALA A 71 6.15 -16.49 11.58
CA ALA A 71 7.31 -16.87 10.75
C ALA A 71 8.09 -15.66 10.21
N GLY A 72 7.64 -14.43 10.46
CA GLY A 72 8.30 -13.19 10.03
C GLY A 72 7.45 -12.31 9.10
N PRO A 73 8.06 -11.35 8.40
CA PRO A 73 7.34 -10.46 7.49
C PRO A 73 6.67 -11.25 6.36
N GLN A 74 5.46 -10.85 6.00
CA GLN A 74 4.67 -11.43 4.91
C GLN A 74 4.48 -10.45 3.75
N ALA A 75 4.65 -9.14 4.01
CA ALA A 75 4.52 -8.09 3.01
C ALA A 75 5.86 -7.39 2.74
N ALA A 76 5.94 -6.66 1.63
CA ALA A 76 7.06 -5.76 1.32
C ALA A 76 6.55 -4.34 1.06
N ILE A 77 7.36 -3.34 1.39
CA ILE A 77 7.12 -1.93 1.10
C ILE A 77 7.89 -1.56 -0.17
N VAL A 78 7.19 -1.08 -1.18
CA VAL A 78 7.73 -0.79 -2.51
C VAL A 78 7.77 0.71 -2.76
N HIS A 79 8.96 1.24 -2.98
CA HIS A 79 9.17 2.63 -3.40
C HIS A 79 9.56 2.71 -4.88
N GLY A 80 9.37 3.88 -5.49
CA GLY A 80 9.91 4.17 -6.81
C GLY A 80 11.41 4.41 -6.74
N GLU A 81 12.21 3.68 -7.52
CA GLU A 81 13.67 3.89 -7.61
C GLU A 81 13.99 5.30 -8.14
N ALA A 82 13.20 5.80 -9.10
CA ALA A 82 13.45 7.07 -9.78
C ALA A 82 12.88 8.29 -9.04
N ALA A 83 12.26 8.10 -7.86
CA ALA A 83 11.54 9.13 -7.13
C ALA A 83 11.93 9.14 -5.65
N ASP A 84 12.94 9.93 -5.29
CA ASP A 84 13.54 9.98 -3.94
C ASP A 84 12.51 10.18 -2.82
N TRP A 85 11.47 10.98 -3.08
CA TRP A 85 10.40 11.25 -2.11
C TRP A 85 9.67 9.97 -1.68
N THR A 86 9.48 9.02 -2.60
CA THR A 86 8.80 7.76 -2.28
C THR A 86 9.63 6.88 -1.35
N ARG A 87 10.96 6.96 -1.40
CA ARG A 87 11.85 6.20 -0.51
C ARG A 87 11.83 6.76 0.92
N ALA A 88 11.80 8.09 1.06
CA ALA A 88 11.63 8.73 2.35
C ALA A 88 10.29 8.33 2.99
N ALA A 89 9.19 8.47 2.24
CA ALA A 89 7.87 8.05 2.69
C ALA A 89 7.80 6.55 3.02
N ALA A 90 8.44 5.68 2.21
CA ALA A 90 8.49 4.24 2.48
C ALA A 90 9.23 3.91 3.77
N THR A 91 10.28 4.68 4.10
CA THR A 91 11.04 4.53 5.34
C THR A 91 10.18 4.90 6.55
N GLU A 92 9.41 5.99 6.44
CA GLU A 92 8.46 6.39 7.48
C GLU A 92 7.38 5.31 7.67
N VAL A 93 6.79 4.79 6.59
CA VAL A 93 5.83 3.67 6.66
C VAL A 93 6.48 2.45 7.32
N GLN A 94 7.70 2.09 6.97
CA GLN A 94 8.41 0.95 7.55
C GLN A 94 8.61 1.11 9.06
N GLN A 95 9.06 2.29 9.49
CA GLN A 95 9.25 2.59 10.91
C GLN A 95 7.94 2.41 11.67
N VAL A 96 6.88 2.97 11.14
CA VAL A 96 5.55 2.94 11.75
C VAL A 96 5.00 1.51 11.79
N VAL A 97 5.14 0.73 10.71
CA VAL A 97 4.76 -0.70 10.69
C VAL A 97 5.58 -1.48 11.70
N ARG A 98 6.87 -1.20 11.85
CA ARG A 98 7.72 -1.86 12.85
C ARG A 98 7.27 -1.53 14.27
N GLU A 99 6.94 -0.27 14.56
CA GLU A 99 6.44 0.15 15.86
C GLU A 99 5.10 -0.51 16.21
N TRP A 100 4.22 -0.70 15.21
CA TRP A 100 2.88 -1.22 15.44
C TRP A 100 2.80 -2.76 15.39
N CYS A 101 3.46 -3.40 14.43
CA CYS A 101 3.47 -4.85 14.25
C CYS A 101 4.62 -5.56 14.99
N GLY A 102 5.62 -4.83 15.48
CA GLY A 102 6.81 -5.42 16.10
C GLY A 102 7.76 -6.12 15.12
N ALA A 103 7.54 -5.97 13.81
CA ALA A 103 8.36 -6.58 12.76
C ALA A 103 8.67 -5.59 11.65
N GLU A 104 9.90 -5.68 11.14
CA GLU A 104 10.39 -4.83 10.07
C GLU A 104 10.08 -5.47 8.71
N LEU A 105 9.29 -4.79 7.89
CA LEU A 105 9.01 -5.23 6.52
C LEU A 105 10.19 -4.90 5.60
N PRO A 106 10.52 -5.75 4.62
CA PRO A 106 11.48 -5.41 3.57
C PRO A 106 11.07 -4.13 2.83
N LEU A 107 12.01 -3.21 2.68
CA LEU A 107 11.88 -2.03 1.83
C LEU A 107 12.61 -2.32 0.52
N VAL A 108 11.88 -2.34 -0.59
CA VAL A 108 12.37 -2.75 -1.91
C VAL A 108 12.02 -1.71 -2.96
N SER A 109 12.82 -1.61 -4.02
CA SER A 109 12.50 -0.72 -5.13
C SER A 109 11.59 -1.39 -6.16
N ASP A 110 10.82 -0.58 -6.86
CA ASP A 110 9.97 -1.00 -7.98
C ASP A 110 10.76 -1.73 -9.08
N ARG A 111 12.05 -1.43 -9.24
CA ARG A 111 12.97 -2.11 -10.18
C ARG A 111 13.29 -3.55 -9.77
N VAL A 112 13.36 -3.83 -8.48
CA VAL A 112 13.54 -5.21 -7.97
C VAL A 112 12.25 -6.02 -8.10
N VAL A 113 11.10 -5.37 -7.88
CA VAL A 113 9.79 -6.02 -7.91
C VAL A 113 9.31 -6.33 -9.33
N THR A 114 9.72 -5.53 -10.32
CA THR A 114 9.25 -5.66 -11.70
C THR A 114 10.34 -6.13 -12.67
N SER A 115 9.93 -6.84 -13.71
CA SER A 115 10.78 -7.20 -14.84
C SER A 115 11.15 -5.95 -15.65
N GLU A 116 12.40 -5.86 -16.07
CA GLU A 116 12.87 -4.73 -16.89
C GLU A 116 12.28 -4.73 -18.31
N GLU A 117 11.98 -5.92 -18.85
CA GLU A 117 11.46 -6.11 -20.20
C GLU A 117 9.96 -5.82 -20.30
N THR A 118 9.19 -6.29 -19.31
CA THR A 118 7.71 -6.27 -19.37
C THR A 118 7.08 -5.25 -18.44
N TRP A 119 7.85 -4.76 -17.45
CA TRP A 119 7.39 -3.91 -16.34
C TRP A 119 6.25 -4.52 -15.52
N LEU A 120 6.04 -5.84 -15.65
CA LEU A 120 5.15 -6.62 -14.81
C LEU A 120 5.90 -7.15 -13.58
N LEU A 121 5.15 -7.55 -12.55
CA LEU A 121 5.73 -8.14 -11.34
C LEU A 121 6.47 -9.43 -11.67
N SER A 122 7.66 -9.58 -11.07
CA SER A 122 8.39 -10.84 -11.09
C SER A 122 7.65 -11.91 -10.27
N ASP A 123 7.91 -13.18 -10.57
CA ASP A 123 7.20 -14.30 -9.92
C ASP A 123 7.38 -14.31 -8.40
N ALA A 124 8.53 -13.85 -7.90
CA ALA A 124 8.81 -13.74 -6.46
C ALA A 124 7.86 -12.79 -5.70
N TYR A 125 7.33 -11.77 -6.38
CA TYR A 125 6.44 -10.79 -5.75
C TYR A 125 4.98 -10.94 -6.16
N ARG A 126 4.65 -11.83 -7.11
CA ARG A 126 3.27 -12.06 -7.53
C ARG A 126 2.39 -12.61 -6.40
N SER A 127 2.99 -13.42 -5.52
CA SER A 127 2.31 -14.03 -4.37
C SER A 127 2.57 -13.32 -3.04
N THR A 128 3.15 -12.11 -3.08
CA THR A 128 3.58 -11.36 -1.90
C THR A 128 2.70 -10.12 -1.76
N PRO A 129 2.00 -9.92 -0.62
CA PRO A 129 1.33 -8.66 -0.32
C PRO A 129 2.28 -7.46 -0.39
N LEU A 130 1.85 -6.36 -1.00
CA LEU A 130 2.69 -5.17 -1.19
C LEU A 130 2.04 -3.93 -0.59
N ILE A 131 2.85 -3.08 0.04
CA ILE A 131 2.52 -1.67 0.31
C ILE A 131 3.26 -0.84 -0.74
N VAL A 132 2.54 -0.17 -1.63
CA VAL A 132 3.13 0.48 -2.82
C VAL A 132 2.94 1.99 -2.71
N LEU A 133 4.04 2.74 -2.78
CA LEU A 133 4.04 4.21 -2.69
C LEU A 133 4.30 4.86 -4.04
N GLY A 134 3.63 5.99 -4.30
CA GLY A 134 3.95 6.87 -5.43
C GLY A 134 2.76 7.15 -6.34
N ASN A 135 3.03 7.15 -7.65
CA ASN A 135 2.03 7.17 -8.71
C ASN A 135 2.53 6.36 -9.92
N CYS A 136 1.74 6.25 -10.98
CA CYS A 136 2.11 5.46 -12.17
C CYS A 136 3.34 5.97 -12.95
N ARG A 137 3.82 7.19 -12.67
CA ARG A 137 5.08 7.71 -13.24
C ARG A 137 6.27 7.28 -12.38
N ASP A 138 6.09 7.29 -11.07
CA ASP A 138 7.19 7.16 -10.10
C ASP A 138 7.46 5.70 -9.73
N ASN A 139 6.46 4.82 -9.80
CA ASN A 139 6.55 3.43 -9.37
C ASN A 139 5.99 2.45 -10.42
N ARG A 140 6.83 1.56 -10.95
CA ARG A 140 6.44 0.54 -11.95
C ARG A 140 5.34 -0.42 -11.47
N VAL A 141 5.22 -0.67 -10.18
CA VAL A 141 4.13 -1.50 -9.65
C VAL A 141 2.78 -0.79 -9.82
N LEU A 142 2.70 0.52 -9.54
CA LEU A 142 1.50 1.32 -9.80
C LEU A 142 1.22 1.41 -11.31
N HIS A 143 2.27 1.51 -12.14
CA HIS A 143 2.11 1.41 -13.59
C HIS A 143 1.47 0.08 -14.02
N ALA A 144 1.95 -1.06 -13.49
CA ALA A 144 1.41 -2.39 -13.80
C ALA A 144 -0.04 -2.58 -13.31
N LEU A 145 -0.44 -1.91 -12.24
CA LEU A 145 -1.84 -1.83 -11.81
C LEU A 145 -2.67 -0.96 -12.76
N GLY A 146 -2.09 0.15 -13.25
CA GLY A 146 -2.75 1.05 -14.20
C GLY A 146 -3.01 0.42 -15.56
N THR A 147 -2.13 -0.44 -16.07
CA THR A 147 -2.40 -1.19 -17.32
C THR A 147 -3.56 -2.18 -17.18
N ARG A 148 -3.95 -2.52 -15.94
CA ARG A 148 -5.14 -3.33 -15.61
C ARG A 148 -6.35 -2.50 -15.16
N TYR A 149 -6.29 -1.17 -15.24
CA TYR A 149 -7.33 -0.26 -14.74
C TYR A 149 -7.62 -0.38 -13.23
N LEU A 150 -6.65 -0.85 -12.43
CA LEU A 150 -6.80 -1.05 -10.99
C LEU A 150 -6.35 0.17 -10.16
N ALA A 151 -5.45 0.99 -10.71
CA ALA A 151 -4.99 2.25 -10.12
C ALA A 151 -4.72 3.27 -11.22
N CYS A 152 -4.93 4.56 -10.95
CA CYS A 152 -4.80 5.62 -11.97
C CYS A 152 -4.15 6.90 -11.45
N SER A 153 -3.36 6.84 -10.37
CA SER A 153 -2.59 8.00 -9.93
C SER A 153 -1.50 8.39 -10.91
N ASN A 154 -1.31 9.69 -11.05
CA ASN A 154 -0.30 10.27 -11.92
C ASN A 154 0.17 11.61 -11.34
N HIS A 155 1.02 12.33 -12.04
CA HIS A 155 1.55 13.62 -11.59
C HIS A 155 0.50 14.75 -11.41
N LEU A 156 -0.75 14.55 -11.81
CA LEU A 156 -1.85 15.51 -11.66
C LEU A 156 -2.92 15.08 -10.65
N TRP A 157 -3.10 13.77 -10.45
CA TRP A 157 -4.11 13.20 -9.56
C TRP A 157 -3.43 12.37 -8.46
N PRO A 158 -3.84 12.49 -7.18
CA PRO A 158 -5.04 13.20 -6.68
C PRO A 158 -4.92 14.73 -6.65
N GLY A 159 -3.71 15.27 -6.86
CA GLY A 159 -3.45 16.69 -7.10
C GLY A 159 -3.18 17.48 -5.83
N GLY A 160 -2.18 18.36 -5.86
CA GLY A 160 -1.75 19.17 -4.71
C GLY A 160 -1.31 18.30 -3.53
N ASP A 161 -1.55 18.78 -2.31
CA ASP A 161 -1.16 18.12 -1.06
C ASP A 161 -2.12 16.98 -0.66
N ARG A 162 -2.69 16.28 -1.66
CA ARG A 162 -3.65 15.20 -1.46
C ARG A 162 -3.00 13.85 -1.69
N TYR A 163 -3.55 12.86 -1.02
CA TYR A 163 -3.19 11.47 -1.21
C TYR A 163 -4.45 10.61 -1.30
N LEU A 164 -4.30 9.41 -1.85
CA LEU A 164 -5.28 8.35 -1.73
C LEU A 164 -4.63 7.13 -1.12
N VAL A 165 -5.32 6.53 -0.15
CA VAL A 165 -5.01 5.18 0.32
C VAL A 165 -6.10 4.25 -0.16
N ARG A 166 -5.71 3.14 -0.80
CA ARG A 166 -6.66 2.11 -1.22
C ARG A 166 -6.08 0.71 -1.09
N THR A 167 -6.97 -0.26 -0.99
CA THR A 167 -6.63 -1.68 -1.09
C THR A 167 -7.05 -2.19 -2.46
N VAL A 168 -6.14 -2.84 -3.16
CA VAL A 168 -6.42 -3.53 -4.43
C VAL A 168 -6.43 -5.02 -4.12
N PHE A 169 -7.61 -5.62 -4.24
CA PHE A 169 -7.79 -7.04 -3.98
C PHE A 169 -7.33 -7.86 -5.18
N GLU A 170 -6.44 -8.83 -4.93
CA GLU A 170 -6.02 -9.84 -5.90
C GLU A 170 -5.58 -9.30 -7.28
N PRO A 171 -4.67 -8.30 -7.34
CA PRO A 171 -4.33 -7.64 -8.60
C PRO A 171 -3.63 -8.57 -9.61
N PHE A 172 -2.92 -9.61 -9.11
CA PHE A 172 -2.15 -10.53 -9.95
C PHE A 172 -2.26 -12.01 -9.52
N ALA A 173 -2.63 -12.29 -8.26
CA ALA A 173 -2.83 -13.63 -7.73
C ALA A 173 -3.99 -13.62 -6.75
N ALA A 174 -4.72 -14.75 -6.69
CA ALA A 174 -5.77 -14.94 -5.71
C ALA A 174 -5.21 -14.86 -4.29
N HIS A 175 -6.01 -14.34 -3.34
CA HIS A 175 -5.67 -14.20 -1.92
C HIS A 175 -4.51 -13.24 -1.60
N VAL A 176 -4.07 -12.42 -2.57
CA VAL A 176 -2.95 -11.48 -2.38
C VAL A 176 -3.43 -10.07 -2.62
N ASN A 177 -3.34 -9.23 -1.59
CA ASN A 177 -3.84 -7.86 -1.64
C ASN A 177 -2.70 -6.85 -1.57
N PHE A 178 -2.86 -5.73 -2.27
CA PHE A 178 -1.92 -4.62 -2.20
C PHE A 178 -2.57 -3.43 -1.51
N VAL A 179 -1.80 -2.72 -0.68
CA VAL A 179 -2.17 -1.40 -0.16
C VAL A 179 -1.40 -0.35 -0.96
N CYS A 180 -2.11 0.55 -1.62
CA CYS A 180 -1.51 1.61 -2.42
C CYS A 180 -1.63 2.95 -1.68
N LEU A 181 -0.50 3.63 -1.51
CA LEU A 181 -0.37 4.98 -0.99
C LEU A 181 -0.01 5.91 -2.15
N GLU A 182 -1.03 6.53 -2.71
CA GLU A 182 -0.92 7.27 -3.97
C GLU A 182 -0.88 8.78 -3.76
N ALA A 183 0.10 9.45 -4.37
CA ALA A 183 0.20 10.91 -4.38
C ALA A 183 0.76 11.42 -5.71
N SER A 184 0.32 12.61 -6.11
CA SER A 184 0.75 13.25 -7.38
C SER A 184 2.09 13.98 -7.25
N THR A 185 2.40 14.42 -6.04
CA THR A 185 3.57 15.22 -5.68
C THR A 185 4.14 14.73 -4.34
N PRO A 186 5.41 15.03 -4.03
CA PRO A 186 6.02 14.74 -2.74
C PRO A 186 5.22 15.25 -1.54
#